data_AF-A0A6G0YMK0-F1
#
_entry.id   AF-A0A6G0YMK0-F1
#
_cell.length_a   1.000
_cell.length_b   1.000
_cell.length_c   1.000
_cell.angle_alpha   90.00
_cell.angle_beta   90.00
_cell.angle_gamma   90.00
#
_symmetry.space_group_name_H-M   'P 1'
#
loop_
_entity.id
_entity.type
_entity.pdbx_description
1 polymer ?
#
loop_
_entity_poly.entity_id
_entity_poly.type
_entity_poly.pdbx_seq_one_letter_code
_entity_poly.pdbx_strand_id
1 'polypeptide(L)'
;YYEIDDIVIREFLGKKLSSKHRKDLDEVSEKTSIAIKSCRRQFDNVKRVFKAVEELQGSVIQNISSIFLLSEDLAKKYGVIVFIACMRFETSKRKLQMLTFPDFYEPTLCIMNKWTYPKSSPEFGDTDLDREFLLELREVRVLLDKEKDHKHIVCQKLKPEFLEKTYNSMEVNFRLLSRAIIGIAYNLHHNRDLRGFFLEVVERIIDPWRILGWNKVDVMNFLKVYINSAIELDIFQDAEVKKAWERYMDVITTSVKQLY
;
A
#
# COMPACT_ATOMS: atom_id res chain seq x y z
N TYR A 1 -21.37 18.73 4.13
CA TYR A 1 -22.14 17.85 3.21
C TYR A 1 -21.30 16.70 2.67
N TYR A 2 -20.09 16.97 2.14
CA TYR A 2 -19.15 15.95 1.64
C TYR A 2 -18.34 15.21 2.72
N GLU A 3 -18.69 15.38 3.99
CA GLU A 3 -18.02 14.67 5.07
C GLU A 3 -18.34 13.17 5.02
N ILE A 4 -17.35 12.36 5.37
CA ILE A 4 -17.36 10.91 5.32
C ILE A 4 -16.93 10.32 6.66
N ASP A 5 -17.58 9.21 7.02
CA ASP A 5 -17.24 8.40 8.17
C ASP A 5 -16.36 7.24 7.70
N ASP A 6 -15.17 7.11 8.28
CA ASP A 6 -14.19 6.10 7.88
C ASP A 6 -14.77 4.66 7.97
N ILE A 7 -15.62 4.40 8.96
CA ILE A 7 -16.33 3.12 9.14
C ILE A 7 -17.35 2.84 8.03
N VAL A 8 -17.96 3.89 7.45
CA VAL A 8 -18.90 3.76 6.32
C VAL A 8 -18.13 3.55 5.03
N ILE A 9 -17.07 4.32 4.81
CA ILE A 9 -16.20 4.18 3.62
C ILE A 9 -15.59 2.78 3.56
N ARG A 10 -15.19 2.21 4.70
CA ARG A 10 -14.69 0.83 4.76
C ARG A 10 -15.65 -0.18 4.13
N GLU A 11 -16.96 0.01 4.28
CA GLU A 11 -17.98 -0.88 3.71
C GLU A 11 -18.20 -0.68 2.20
N PHE A 12 -17.72 0.44 1.65
CA PHE A 12 -17.79 0.75 0.23
C PHE A 12 -16.56 0.24 -0.54
N LEU A 13 -15.40 0.13 0.11
CA LEU A 13 -14.18 -0.37 -0.51
C LEU A 13 -14.35 -1.80 -1.05
N GLY A 14 -13.81 -2.06 -2.24
CA GLY A 14 -13.89 -3.35 -2.93
C GLY A 14 -15.21 -3.60 -3.65
N LYS A 15 -16.24 -2.77 -3.42
CA LYS A 15 -17.52 -2.82 -4.16
C LYS A 15 -17.47 -1.89 -5.37
N LYS A 16 -18.13 -2.28 -6.47
CA LYS A 16 -18.30 -1.35 -7.61
C LYS A 16 -19.16 -0.17 -7.20
N LEU A 17 -18.73 1.07 -7.48
CA LEU A 17 -19.49 2.30 -7.20
C LEU A 17 -20.68 2.49 -8.16
N SER A 18 -21.60 1.54 -8.18
CA SER A 18 -22.76 1.49 -9.08
C SER A 18 -24.07 1.67 -8.32
N SER A 19 -25.12 2.11 -9.01
CA SER A 19 -26.46 2.28 -8.40
C SER A 19 -27.04 1.00 -7.78
N LYS A 20 -26.53 -0.19 -8.15
CA LYS A 20 -27.03 -1.48 -7.63
C LYS A 20 -26.71 -1.66 -6.13
N HIS A 21 -25.55 -1.21 -5.68
CA HIS A 21 -25.12 -1.33 -4.27
C HIS A 21 -25.76 -0.29 -3.34
N ARG A 22 -26.59 0.61 -3.88
CA ARG A 22 -27.39 1.53 -3.07
C ARG A 22 -28.45 0.80 -2.22
N LYS A 23 -28.85 -0.40 -2.64
CA LYS A 23 -29.87 -1.21 -1.95
C LYS A 23 -29.34 -1.87 -0.66
N ASP A 24 -28.03 -2.05 -0.54
CA ASP A 24 -27.41 -2.73 0.60
C ASP A 24 -27.01 -1.72 1.71
N LEU A 25 -27.44 -0.46 1.59
CA LEU A 25 -27.08 0.59 2.54
C LEU A 25 -27.79 0.44 3.89
N ASP A 26 -28.90 -0.29 3.94
CA ASP A 26 -29.58 -0.63 5.20
C ASP A 26 -28.68 -1.55 6.05
N GLU A 27 -28.05 -2.57 5.46
CA GLU A 27 -27.04 -3.42 6.12
C GLU A 27 -25.82 -2.60 6.59
N VAL A 28 -25.33 -1.66 5.76
CA VAL A 28 -24.24 -0.76 6.16
C VAL A 28 -24.63 0.11 7.34
N SER A 29 -25.87 0.63 7.35
CA SER A 29 -26.40 1.44 8.45
C SER A 29 -26.46 0.64 9.76
N GLU A 30 -26.96 -0.59 9.71
CA GLU A 30 -27.02 -1.49 10.85
C GLU A 30 -25.61 -1.82 11.38
N LYS A 31 -24.69 -2.20 10.49
CA LYS A 31 -23.32 -2.60 10.84
C LYS A 31 -22.50 -1.46 11.46
N THR A 32 -22.64 -0.26 10.93
CA THR A 32 -21.84 0.91 11.34
C THR A 32 -22.52 1.74 12.43
N SER A 33 -23.80 1.48 12.72
CA SER A 33 -24.65 2.33 13.58
C SER A 33 -24.78 3.78 13.09
N ILE A 34 -24.44 4.06 11.83
CA ILE A 34 -24.64 5.36 11.19
C ILE A 34 -26.01 5.41 10.55
N ALA A 35 -26.73 6.52 10.73
CA ALA A 35 -28.06 6.69 10.18
C ALA A 35 -28.11 6.46 8.66
N ILE A 36 -29.07 5.68 8.18
CA ILE A 36 -29.25 5.33 6.76
C ILE A 36 -29.23 6.53 5.81
N LYS A 37 -29.77 7.67 6.24
CA LYS A 37 -29.73 8.93 5.47
C LYS A 37 -28.29 9.41 5.26
N SER A 38 -27.43 9.30 6.26
CA SER A 38 -25.99 9.63 6.16
C SER A 38 -25.26 8.63 5.28
N CYS A 39 -25.48 7.32 5.43
CA CYS A 39 -24.87 6.29 4.57
C CYS A 39 -25.22 6.53 3.09
N ARG A 40 -26.49 6.84 2.78
CA ARG A 40 -26.94 7.21 1.42
C ARG A 40 -26.25 8.46 0.90
N ARG A 41 -26.15 9.52 1.70
CA ARG A 41 -25.44 10.76 1.34
C ARG A 41 -23.98 10.47 1.00
N GLN A 42 -23.28 9.73 1.86
CA GLN A 42 -21.86 9.43 1.67
C GLN A 42 -21.62 8.58 0.43
N PHE A 43 -22.44 7.55 0.19
CA PHE A 43 -22.36 6.74 -1.02
C PHE A 43 -22.59 7.57 -2.29
N ASP A 44 -23.63 8.41 -2.30
CA ASP A 44 -23.95 9.27 -3.43
C ASP A 44 -22.81 10.28 -3.69
N ASN A 45 -22.20 10.83 -2.64
CA ASN A 45 -21.03 11.71 -2.76
C ASN A 45 -19.82 10.98 -3.34
N VAL A 46 -19.44 9.81 -2.81
CA VAL A 46 -18.32 9.01 -3.31
C VAL A 46 -18.52 8.70 -4.80
N LYS A 47 -19.71 8.25 -5.17
CA LYS A 47 -20.04 7.95 -6.57
C LYS A 47 -19.98 9.19 -7.46
N ARG A 48 -20.46 10.34 -6.98
CA ARG A 48 -20.43 11.61 -7.72
C ARG A 48 -18.99 12.08 -7.95
N VAL A 49 -18.17 12.02 -6.90
CA VAL A 49 -16.75 12.40 -6.98
C VAL A 49 -16.01 11.47 -7.93
N PHE A 50 -16.16 10.16 -7.78
CA PHE A 50 -15.55 9.16 -8.65
C PHE A 50 -15.86 9.42 -10.12
N LYS A 51 -17.14 9.55 -10.48
CA LYS A 51 -17.54 9.81 -11.87
C LYS A 51 -17.03 11.13 -12.45
N ALA A 52 -16.82 12.13 -11.60
CA ALA A 52 -16.35 13.43 -12.04
C ALA A 52 -14.86 13.43 -12.37
N VAL A 53 -14.08 12.51 -11.80
CA VAL A 53 -12.61 12.54 -11.88
C VAL A 53 -11.97 11.28 -12.44
N GLU A 54 -12.70 10.17 -12.60
CA GLU A 54 -12.14 8.88 -13.07
C GLU A 54 -11.56 8.93 -14.49
N GLU A 55 -12.02 9.87 -15.33
CA GLU A 55 -11.53 10.09 -16.70
C GLU A 55 -10.70 11.38 -16.84
N LEU A 56 -10.50 12.14 -15.75
CA LEU A 56 -9.74 13.38 -15.80
C LEU A 56 -8.24 13.12 -15.69
N GLN A 57 -7.49 13.89 -16.48
CA GLN A 57 -6.04 13.87 -16.43
C GLN A 57 -5.49 14.71 -15.26
N GLY A 58 -4.23 14.46 -14.92
CA GLY A 58 -3.51 15.16 -13.86
C GLY A 58 -3.87 14.68 -12.45
N SER A 59 -3.76 15.58 -11.48
CA SER A 59 -3.88 15.19 -10.07
C SER A 59 -5.33 15.03 -9.63
N VAL A 60 -5.71 13.79 -9.31
CA VAL A 60 -7.05 13.47 -8.81
C VAL A 60 -7.41 14.30 -7.58
N ILE A 61 -6.46 14.50 -6.66
CA ILE A 61 -6.70 15.28 -5.44
C ILE A 61 -6.99 16.75 -5.77
N GLN A 62 -6.21 17.36 -6.68
CA GLN A 62 -6.42 18.75 -7.11
C GLN A 62 -7.73 18.91 -7.90
N ASN A 63 -8.05 17.95 -8.77
CA ASN A 63 -9.31 17.91 -9.50
C ASN A 63 -10.50 17.84 -8.54
N ILE A 64 -10.45 16.97 -7.53
CA ILE A 64 -11.49 16.86 -6.50
C ILE A 64 -11.62 18.17 -5.72
N SER A 65 -10.51 18.72 -5.23
CA SER A 65 -10.52 19.96 -4.45
C SER A 65 -11.11 21.12 -5.26
N SER A 66 -10.74 21.26 -6.54
CA SER A 66 -11.20 22.35 -7.40
C SER A 66 -12.66 22.22 -7.84
N ILE A 67 -13.09 21.01 -8.22
CA ILE A 67 -14.45 20.76 -8.73
C ILE A 67 -15.48 20.80 -7.59
N PHE A 68 -15.13 20.26 -6.42
CA PHE A 68 -16.06 20.11 -5.29
C PHE A 68 -15.83 21.13 -4.17
N LEU A 69 -14.82 22.00 -4.30
CA LEU A 69 -14.45 23.02 -3.31
C LEU A 69 -14.18 22.42 -1.93
N LEU A 70 -13.49 21.28 -1.90
CA LEU A 70 -13.17 20.54 -0.68
C LEU A 70 -11.80 20.94 -0.15
N SER A 71 -11.64 20.86 1.17
CA SER A 71 -10.33 20.97 1.81
C SER A 71 -9.38 19.89 1.28
N GLU A 72 -8.08 20.17 1.34
CA GLU A 72 -7.06 19.25 0.87
C GLU A 72 -7.16 17.87 1.55
N ASP A 73 -7.39 17.84 2.86
CA ASP A 73 -7.51 16.59 3.63
C ASP A 73 -8.71 15.74 3.18
N LEU A 74 -9.86 16.38 2.94
CA LEU A 74 -11.04 15.67 2.48
C LEU A 74 -10.87 15.22 1.02
N ALA A 75 -10.26 16.05 0.17
CA ALA A 75 -9.92 15.71 -1.20
C ALA A 75 -8.95 14.51 -1.27
N LYS A 76 -7.97 14.42 -0.37
CA LYS A 76 -7.08 13.25 -0.23
C LYS A 76 -7.85 11.99 0.10
N LYS A 77 -8.76 12.02 1.08
CA LYS A 77 -9.60 10.85 1.42
C LYS A 77 -10.41 10.38 0.23
N TYR A 78 -11.07 11.29 -0.49
CA TYR A 78 -11.78 10.93 -1.72
C TYR A 78 -10.84 10.42 -2.82
N GLY A 79 -9.68 11.04 -3.01
CA GLY A 79 -8.68 10.61 -4.00
C GLY A 79 -8.21 9.18 -3.77
N VAL A 80 -7.95 8.80 -2.52
CA VAL A 80 -7.62 7.42 -2.14
C VAL A 80 -8.77 6.46 -2.48
N ILE A 81 -10.03 6.82 -2.16
CA ILE A 81 -11.20 5.98 -2.48
C ILE A 81 -11.31 5.77 -3.99
N VAL A 82 -11.13 6.84 -4.77
CA VAL A 82 -11.14 6.79 -6.24
C VAL A 82 -10.02 5.88 -6.74
N PHE A 83 -8.80 6.05 -6.26
CA PHE A 83 -7.65 5.26 -6.68
C PHE A 83 -7.83 3.76 -6.38
N ILE A 84 -8.34 3.41 -5.18
CA ILE A 84 -8.68 2.02 -4.82
C ILE A 84 -9.70 1.44 -5.81
N ALA A 85 -10.73 2.21 -6.16
CA ALA A 85 -11.76 1.77 -7.09
C ALA A 85 -11.23 1.61 -8.53
N CYS A 86 -10.42 2.56 -9.02
CA CYS A 86 -9.81 2.49 -10.36
C CYS A 86 -8.86 1.30 -10.48
N MET A 87 -7.97 1.12 -9.50
CA MET A 87 -7.00 0.02 -9.50
C MET A 87 -7.64 -1.34 -9.19
N ARG A 88 -8.83 -1.33 -8.58
CA ARG A 88 -9.58 -2.51 -8.12
C ARG A 88 -8.78 -3.34 -7.11
N PHE A 89 -8.17 -2.67 -6.13
CA PHE A 89 -7.50 -3.38 -5.03
C PHE A 89 -8.51 -4.26 -4.28
N GLU A 90 -8.05 -5.44 -3.90
CA GLU A 90 -8.79 -6.39 -3.09
C GLU A 90 -8.78 -5.94 -1.62
N THR A 91 -9.97 -5.67 -1.08
CA THR A 91 -10.18 -5.20 0.31
C THR A 91 -11.24 -6.01 1.05
N SER A 92 -11.79 -7.06 0.43
CA SER A 92 -12.94 -7.83 0.91
C SER A 92 -12.56 -9.24 1.40
N LYS A 93 -11.35 -9.72 1.10
CA LYS A 93 -10.85 -11.01 1.61
C LYS A 93 -10.92 -11.08 3.13
N ARG A 94 -11.23 -12.26 3.66
CA ARG A 94 -11.42 -12.52 5.10
C ARG A 94 -10.30 -11.95 5.97
N LYS A 95 -9.03 -12.11 5.57
CA LYS A 95 -7.89 -11.58 6.32
C LYS A 95 -7.84 -10.05 6.41
N LEU A 96 -8.48 -9.34 5.48
CA LEU A 96 -8.53 -7.89 5.42
C LEU A 96 -9.80 -7.31 6.06
N GLN A 97 -10.73 -8.15 6.53
CA GLN A 97 -12.02 -7.70 7.07
C GLN A 97 -11.88 -6.89 8.36
N MET A 98 -10.85 -7.15 9.16
CA MET A 98 -10.57 -6.44 10.40
C MET A 98 -9.92 -5.06 10.19
N LEU A 99 -9.43 -4.78 8.97
CA LEU A 99 -8.81 -3.50 8.65
C LEU A 99 -9.87 -2.41 8.49
N THR A 100 -9.52 -1.19 8.88
CA THR A 100 -10.36 0.02 8.77
C THR A 100 -9.98 0.83 7.53
N PHE A 101 -10.73 1.90 7.20
CA PHE A 101 -10.34 2.78 6.09
C PHE A 101 -8.95 3.44 6.31
N PRO A 102 -8.61 3.96 7.49
CA PRO A 102 -7.26 4.46 7.79
C PRO A 102 -6.14 3.47 7.47
N ASP A 103 -6.40 2.17 7.64
CA ASP A 103 -5.41 1.13 7.35
C ASP A 103 -5.08 1.00 5.87
N PHE A 104 -6.02 1.33 4.99
CA PHE A 104 -5.79 1.41 3.55
C PHE A 104 -5.33 2.80 3.10
N TYR A 105 -5.63 3.84 3.88
CA TYR A 105 -5.45 5.24 3.48
C TYR A 105 -3.98 5.60 3.23
N GLU A 106 -3.14 5.48 4.26
CA GLU A 106 -1.72 5.87 4.16
C GLU A 106 -0.95 5.03 3.13
N PRO A 107 -1.09 3.69 3.09
CA PRO A 107 -0.40 2.88 2.09
C PRO A 107 -0.85 3.22 0.66
N THR A 108 -2.16 3.44 0.44
CA THR A 108 -2.65 3.79 -0.90
C THR A 108 -2.13 5.15 -1.33
N LEU A 109 -2.11 6.13 -0.44
CA LEU A 109 -1.54 7.45 -0.74
C LEU A 109 -0.04 7.34 -1.05
N CYS A 110 0.69 6.45 -0.37
CA CYS A 110 2.08 6.15 -0.70
C CYS A 110 2.22 5.53 -2.10
N ILE A 111 1.37 4.56 -2.46
CA ILE A 111 1.31 3.98 -3.81
C ILE A 111 1.08 5.07 -4.86
N MET A 112 0.09 5.94 -4.65
CA MET A 112 -0.22 7.06 -5.54
C MET A 112 0.95 8.04 -5.72
N ASN A 113 1.86 8.14 -4.76
CA ASN A 113 3.00 9.05 -4.86
C ASN A 113 4.28 8.38 -5.39
N LYS A 114 4.39 7.05 -5.23
CA LYS A 114 5.64 6.31 -5.48
C LYS A 114 5.55 5.41 -6.71
N TRP A 115 4.39 4.89 -7.04
CA TRP A 115 4.22 3.89 -8.10
C TRP A 115 3.47 4.41 -9.33
N THR A 116 3.02 5.66 -9.32
CA THR A 116 2.55 6.36 -10.51
C THR A 116 3.68 7.16 -11.13
N TYR A 117 3.41 7.72 -12.31
CA TYR A 117 4.35 8.61 -12.97
C TYR A 117 4.59 9.89 -12.14
N PRO A 118 5.81 10.47 -12.19
CA PRO A 118 6.09 11.74 -11.56
C PRO A 118 5.16 12.84 -12.06
N LYS A 119 4.80 13.79 -11.19
CA LYS A 119 3.93 14.94 -11.50
C LYS A 119 4.41 15.80 -12.68
N SER A 120 5.68 15.70 -13.06
CA SER A 120 6.28 16.36 -14.22
C SER A 120 5.92 15.70 -15.57
N SER A 121 5.18 14.58 -15.56
CA SER A 121 4.82 13.81 -16.76
C SER A 121 3.37 14.13 -17.13
N PRO A 122 3.11 15.18 -17.95
CA PRO A 122 1.76 15.72 -18.17
C PRO A 122 0.84 14.76 -18.94
N GLU A 123 1.40 13.71 -19.54
CA GLU A 123 0.71 12.69 -20.31
C GLU A 123 0.01 11.64 -19.43
N PHE A 124 0.37 11.57 -18.14
CA PHE A 124 -0.11 10.55 -17.21
C PHE A 124 -0.77 11.21 -15.98
N GLY A 125 -1.89 10.64 -15.54
CA GLY A 125 -2.57 11.08 -14.32
C GLY A 125 -2.07 10.37 -13.06
N ASP A 126 -2.45 10.87 -11.88
CA ASP A 126 -2.14 10.25 -10.58
C ASP A 126 -2.90 8.90 -10.36
N THR A 127 -3.58 8.38 -11.39
CA THR A 127 -4.18 7.03 -11.41
C THR A 127 -3.48 6.07 -12.36
N ASP A 128 -2.49 6.54 -13.12
CA ASP A 128 -1.70 5.73 -14.04
C ASP A 128 -0.46 5.20 -13.33
N LEU A 129 -0.44 3.89 -13.10
CA LEU A 129 0.73 3.22 -12.56
C LEU A 129 1.86 3.20 -13.58
N ASP A 130 3.06 3.51 -13.11
CA ASP A 130 4.30 3.50 -13.87
C ASP A 130 4.67 2.05 -14.23
N ARG A 131 4.33 1.64 -15.46
CA ARG A 131 4.49 0.25 -15.90
C ARG A 131 5.96 -0.12 -16.12
N GLU A 132 6.80 0.86 -16.45
CA GLU A 132 8.23 0.65 -16.63
C GLU A 132 8.87 0.32 -15.28
N PHE A 133 8.58 1.14 -14.26
CA PHE A 133 8.97 0.87 -12.88
C PHE A 133 8.52 -0.52 -12.40
N LEU A 134 7.26 -0.90 -12.61
CA LEU A 134 6.77 -2.20 -12.17
C LEU A 134 7.50 -3.37 -12.84
N LEU A 135 7.97 -3.21 -14.07
CA LEU A 135 8.80 -4.21 -14.77
C LEU A 135 10.24 -4.21 -14.24
N GLU A 136 10.83 -3.05 -13.98
CA GLU A 136 12.17 -2.89 -13.39
C GLU A 136 12.30 -3.56 -12.02
N LEU A 137 11.23 -3.64 -11.23
CA LEU A 137 11.23 -4.37 -9.95
C LEU A 137 11.62 -5.84 -10.06
N ARG A 138 11.58 -6.43 -11.26
CA ARG A 138 12.08 -7.79 -11.48
C ARG A 138 13.59 -7.89 -11.31
N GLU A 139 14.33 -6.82 -11.57
CA GLU A 139 15.80 -6.78 -11.43
C GLU A 139 16.23 -6.85 -9.96
N VAL A 140 15.37 -6.41 -9.03
CA VAL A 140 15.59 -6.54 -7.58
C VAL A 140 15.80 -8.00 -7.14
N ARG A 141 15.34 -8.98 -7.93
CA ARG A 141 15.55 -10.42 -7.63
C ARG A 141 17.02 -10.80 -7.48
N VAL A 142 17.96 -10.02 -8.04
CA VAL A 142 19.40 -10.24 -7.90
C VAL A 142 19.86 -10.22 -6.42
N LEU A 143 19.10 -9.57 -5.53
CA LEU A 143 19.31 -9.65 -4.08
C LEU A 143 19.21 -11.09 -3.53
N LEU A 144 18.45 -11.97 -4.18
CA LEU A 144 18.37 -13.38 -3.79
C LEU A 144 19.68 -14.13 -4.04
N ASP A 145 20.43 -13.73 -5.07
CA ASP A 145 21.75 -14.31 -5.37
C ASP A 145 22.82 -13.75 -4.42
N LYS A 146 22.64 -12.50 -3.97
CA LYS A 146 23.49 -11.81 -2.99
C LYS A 146 23.01 -11.93 -1.54
N GLU A 147 22.12 -12.89 -1.26
CA GLU A 147 21.48 -13.07 0.04
C GLU A 147 22.48 -13.18 1.19
N LYS A 148 23.60 -13.88 0.99
CA LYS A 148 24.64 -14.06 2.03
C LYS A 148 25.34 -12.76 2.39
N ASP A 149 25.72 -11.97 1.38
CA ASP A 149 26.41 -10.70 1.57
C ASP A 149 25.45 -9.69 2.23
N HIS A 150 24.21 -9.64 1.75
CA HIS A 150 23.17 -8.80 2.34
C HIS A 150 22.89 -9.17 3.79
N LYS A 151 22.71 -10.46 4.07
CA LYS A 151 22.51 -10.99 5.43
C LYS A 151 23.65 -10.59 6.35
N HIS A 152 24.89 -10.71 5.88
CA HIS A 152 26.07 -10.39 6.68
C HIS A 152 26.03 -8.93 7.17
N ILE A 153 25.80 -7.98 6.26
CA ILE A 153 25.73 -6.55 6.58
C ILE A 153 24.54 -6.26 7.53
N VAL A 154 23.37 -6.85 7.25
CA VAL A 154 22.17 -6.67 8.09
C VAL A 154 22.40 -7.19 9.51
N CYS A 155 22.97 -8.39 9.63
CA CYS A 155 23.30 -8.99 10.92
C CYS A 155 24.31 -8.13 11.70
N GLN A 156 25.37 -7.64 11.06
CA GLN A 156 26.34 -6.77 11.71
C GLN A 156 25.69 -5.50 12.29
N LYS A 157 24.78 -4.87 11.53
CA LYS A 157 24.11 -3.63 11.95
C LYS A 157 23.01 -3.84 12.99
N LEU A 158 22.27 -4.95 12.93
CA LEU A 158 21.19 -5.24 13.88
C LEU A 158 21.65 -5.85 15.19
N LYS A 159 22.84 -6.46 15.24
CA LYS A 159 23.38 -7.07 16.47
C LYS A 159 23.38 -6.12 17.70
N PRO A 160 23.77 -4.83 17.60
CA PRO A 160 23.67 -3.91 18.73
C PRO A 160 22.25 -3.41 19.01
N GLU A 161 21.32 -3.49 18.04
CA GLU A 161 19.96 -2.95 18.18
C GLU A 161 18.96 -3.98 18.72
N PHE A 162 19.17 -5.26 18.44
CA PHE A 162 18.24 -6.33 18.78
C PHE A 162 18.60 -7.02 20.09
N LEU A 163 17.57 -7.40 20.85
CA LEU A 163 17.73 -8.39 21.91
C LEU A 163 18.18 -9.73 21.30
N GLU A 164 19.01 -10.48 22.04
CA GLU A 164 19.62 -11.73 21.57
C GLU A 164 18.60 -12.71 20.98
N LYS A 165 17.43 -12.87 21.62
CA LYS A 165 16.35 -13.73 21.12
C LYS A 165 15.82 -13.27 19.75
N THR A 166 15.58 -11.97 19.58
CA THR A 166 15.07 -11.38 18.32
C THR A 166 16.14 -11.46 17.24
N TYR A 167 17.40 -11.20 17.58
CA TYR A 167 18.54 -11.32 16.67
C TYR A 167 18.69 -12.76 16.16
N ASN A 168 18.72 -13.76 17.05
CA ASN A 168 18.85 -15.17 16.66
C ASN A 168 17.66 -15.62 15.78
N SER A 169 16.45 -15.19 16.13
CA SER A 169 15.25 -15.44 15.32
C SER A 169 15.36 -14.82 13.92
N MET A 170 15.82 -13.57 13.81
CA MET A 170 16.07 -12.88 12.56
C MET A 170 17.12 -13.59 11.70
N GLU A 171 18.26 -13.94 12.31
CA GLU A 171 19.36 -14.56 11.59
C GLU A 171 18.97 -15.91 10.99
N VAL A 172 18.23 -16.75 11.73
CA VAL A 172 17.75 -18.05 11.25
C VAL A 172 16.72 -17.87 10.13
N ASN A 173 15.84 -16.88 10.24
CA ASN A 173 14.73 -16.67 9.30
C ASN A 173 15.05 -15.70 8.14
N PHE A 174 16.23 -15.07 8.10
CA PHE A 174 16.56 -14.00 7.16
C PHE A 174 16.21 -14.32 5.71
N ARG A 175 16.54 -15.54 5.26
CA ARG A 175 16.22 -16.03 3.91
C ARG A 175 14.73 -15.98 3.59
N LEU A 176 13.90 -16.43 4.54
CA LEU A 176 12.45 -16.45 4.39
C LEU A 176 11.91 -15.03 4.31
N LEU A 177 12.37 -14.14 5.20
CA LEU A 177 11.93 -12.76 5.26
C LEU A 177 12.32 -11.98 3.99
N SER A 178 13.56 -12.14 3.55
CA SER A 178 14.08 -11.50 2.33
C SER A 178 13.31 -11.97 1.09
N ARG A 179 13.06 -13.28 0.97
CA ARG A 179 12.26 -13.83 -0.13
C ARG A 179 10.82 -13.34 -0.15
N ALA A 180 10.20 -13.14 1.01
CA ALA A 180 8.84 -12.59 1.08
C ALA A 180 8.80 -11.17 0.53
N ILE A 181 9.74 -10.31 0.93
CA ILE A 181 9.81 -8.92 0.46
C ILE A 181 10.11 -8.88 -1.04
N ILE A 182 11.12 -9.62 -1.52
CA ILE A 182 11.50 -9.59 -2.95
C ILE A 182 10.44 -10.27 -3.83
N GLY A 183 9.79 -11.32 -3.30
CA GLY A 183 8.76 -12.06 -4.02
C GLY A 183 7.52 -11.22 -4.36
N ILE A 184 7.14 -10.27 -3.51
CA ILE A 184 6.09 -9.30 -3.83
C ILE A 184 6.54 -8.42 -4.99
N ALA A 185 7.71 -7.77 -4.89
CA ALA A 185 8.27 -6.89 -5.92
C ALA A 185 8.26 -7.54 -7.31
N TYR A 186 8.78 -8.77 -7.39
CA TYR A 186 8.89 -9.52 -8.64
C TYR A 186 7.55 -9.71 -9.37
N ASN A 187 6.44 -9.83 -8.63
CA ASN A 187 5.12 -10.12 -9.19
C ASN A 187 4.25 -8.88 -9.42
N LEU A 188 4.65 -7.68 -8.96
CA LEU A 188 3.79 -6.48 -9.02
C LEU A 188 3.42 -6.03 -10.45
N HIS A 189 4.20 -6.39 -11.46
CA HIS A 189 3.85 -6.14 -12.86
C HIS A 189 2.58 -6.91 -13.31
N HIS A 190 2.22 -8.00 -12.62
CA HIS A 190 0.99 -8.73 -12.87
C HIS A 190 -0.20 -8.07 -12.17
N ASN A 191 -1.23 -7.71 -12.95
CA ASN A 191 -2.42 -7.03 -12.43
C ASN A 191 -3.15 -7.81 -11.31
N ARG A 192 -3.06 -9.15 -11.29
CA ARG A 192 -3.67 -9.96 -10.22
C ARG A 192 -2.96 -9.71 -8.89
N ASP A 193 -1.64 -9.80 -8.89
CA ASP A 193 -0.80 -9.68 -7.70
C ASP A 193 -0.77 -8.23 -7.22
N LEU A 194 -0.74 -7.26 -8.13
CA LEU A 194 -0.95 -5.85 -7.83
C LEU A 194 -2.28 -5.59 -7.11
N ARG A 195 -3.40 -6.09 -7.65
CA ARG A 195 -4.71 -5.95 -6.98
C ARG A 195 -4.74 -6.62 -5.61
N GLY A 196 -4.00 -7.71 -5.45
CA GLY A 196 -3.84 -8.44 -4.19
C GLY A 196 -2.80 -7.85 -3.23
N PHE A 197 -2.21 -6.69 -3.52
CA PHE A 197 -1.06 -6.16 -2.77
C PHE A 197 -1.24 -6.16 -1.24
N PHE A 198 -2.36 -5.62 -0.73
CA PHE A 198 -2.63 -5.58 0.70
C PHE A 198 -2.69 -6.98 1.33
N LEU A 199 -3.27 -7.94 0.61
CA LEU A 199 -3.31 -9.32 1.05
C LEU A 199 -1.90 -9.91 1.09
N GLU A 200 -1.09 -9.71 0.05
CA GLU A 200 0.29 -10.22 0.02
C GLU A 200 1.14 -9.62 1.15
N VAL A 201 1.02 -8.32 1.44
CA VAL A 201 1.73 -7.70 2.58
C VAL A 201 1.33 -8.38 3.90
N VAL A 202 0.04 -8.59 4.12
CA VAL A 202 -0.45 -9.26 5.35
C VAL A 202 0.05 -10.71 5.42
N GLU A 203 -0.14 -11.49 4.35
CA GLU A 203 0.13 -12.93 4.36
C GLU A 203 1.61 -13.29 4.29
N ARG A 204 2.40 -12.52 3.54
CA ARG A 204 3.81 -12.84 3.27
C ARG A 204 4.76 -12.13 4.22
N ILE A 205 4.40 -10.95 4.72
CA ILE A 205 5.29 -10.14 5.55
C ILE A 205 4.80 -10.12 7.00
N ILE A 206 3.58 -9.64 7.24
CA ILE A 206 3.09 -9.37 8.60
C ILE A 206 2.85 -10.65 9.39
N ASP A 207 2.12 -11.62 8.81
CA ASP A 207 1.78 -12.88 9.47
C ASP A 207 3.05 -13.64 9.91
N PRO A 208 4.08 -13.84 9.05
CA PRO A 208 5.34 -14.46 9.47
C PRO A 208 6.04 -13.73 10.62
N TRP A 209 6.09 -12.39 10.59
CA TRP A 209 6.75 -11.62 11.65
C TRP A 209 6.00 -11.68 12.99
N ARG A 210 4.66 -11.70 12.96
CA ARG A 210 3.84 -11.95 14.14
C ARG A 210 4.06 -13.36 14.70
N ILE A 211 4.18 -14.38 13.84
CA ILE A 211 4.51 -15.75 14.26
C ILE A 211 5.88 -15.82 14.93
N LEU A 212 6.87 -15.05 14.43
CA LEU A 212 8.18 -14.91 15.05
C LEU A 212 8.18 -14.09 16.35
N GLY A 213 7.03 -13.52 16.73
CA GLY A 213 6.84 -12.75 17.96
C GLY A 213 7.48 -11.36 17.93
N TRP A 214 7.74 -10.80 16.75
CA TRP A 214 8.34 -9.48 16.64
C TRP A 214 7.32 -8.40 16.96
N ASN A 215 7.75 -7.34 17.65
CA ASN A 215 6.90 -6.17 17.81
C ASN A 215 7.10 -5.20 16.63
N LYS A 216 6.26 -4.17 16.57
CA LYS A 216 6.30 -3.16 15.51
C LYS A 216 7.65 -2.43 15.43
N VAL A 217 8.29 -2.15 16.56
CA VAL A 217 9.59 -1.45 16.60
C VAL A 217 10.68 -2.33 15.98
N ASP A 218 10.75 -3.60 16.36
CA ASP A 218 11.72 -4.56 15.81
C ASP A 218 11.57 -4.70 14.30
N VAL A 219 10.32 -4.82 13.84
CA VAL A 219 9.97 -4.88 12.41
C VAL A 219 10.46 -3.64 11.65
N MET A 220 10.19 -2.45 12.17
CA MET A 220 10.58 -1.20 11.50
C MET A 220 12.10 -1.01 11.51
N ASN A 221 12.79 -1.41 12.58
CA ASN A 221 14.25 -1.40 12.64
C ASN A 221 14.86 -2.39 11.65
N PHE A 222 14.33 -3.61 11.57
CA PHE A 222 14.74 -4.60 10.57
C PHE A 222 14.60 -4.03 9.14
N LEU A 223 13.42 -3.50 8.79
CA LEU A 223 13.17 -2.94 7.47
C LEU A 223 14.15 -1.82 7.14
N LYS A 224 14.35 -0.87 8.06
CA LYS A 224 15.31 0.23 7.88
C LYS A 224 16.72 -0.29 7.57
N VAL A 225 17.23 -1.24 8.35
CA VAL A 225 18.57 -1.78 8.14
C VAL A 225 18.64 -2.64 6.89
N TYR A 226 17.63 -3.45 6.61
CA TYR A 226 17.52 -4.29 5.42
C TYR A 226 17.58 -3.46 4.13
N ILE A 227 16.82 -2.37 4.06
CA ILE A 227 16.78 -1.46 2.90
C ILE A 227 18.15 -0.82 2.66
N ASN A 228 18.72 -0.20 3.69
CA ASN A 228 19.99 0.53 3.57
C ASN A 228 21.16 -0.41 3.27
N SER A 229 21.15 -1.62 3.84
CA SER A 229 22.21 -2.61 3.59
C SER A 229 22.14 -3.20 2.19
N ALA A 230 20.97 -3.20 1.54
CA ALA A 230 20.86 -3.60 0.14
C ALA A 230 21.58 -2.60 -0.78
N ILE A 231 21.37 -1.30 -0.54
CA ILE A 231 21.96 -0.20 -1.35
C ILE A 231 23.49 -0.18 -1.29
N GLU A 232 24.09 -0.73 -0.24
CA GLU A 232 25.55 -0.85 -0.09
C GLU A 232 26.16 -1.96 -0.94
N LEU A 233 25.35 -2.83 -1.55
CA LEU A 233 25.84 -3.89 -2.44
C LEU A 233 26.10 -3.35 -3.84
N ASP A 234 27.14 -3.86 -4.50
CA ASP A 234 27.53 -3.41 -5.85
C ASP A 234 26.43 -3.54 -6.91
N ILE A 235 25.48 -4.45 -6.72
CA ILE A 235 24.32 -4.66 -7.60
C ILE A 235 23.38 -3.44 -7.66
N PHE A 236 23.45 -2.52 -6.69
CA PHE A 236 22.68 -1.28 -6.64
C PHE A 236 23.50 -0.05 -7.05
N GLN A 237 24.67 -0.24 -7.68
CA GLN A 237 25.36 0.86 -8.36
C GLN A 237 24.60 1.36 -9.59
N ASP A 238 23.72 0.54 -10.17
CA ASP A 238 22.76 0.99 -11.17
C ASP A 238 21.71 1.91 -10.50
N ALA A 239 21.70 3.17 -10.93
CA ALA A 239 20.86 4.21 -10.36
C ALA A 239 19.37 3.93 -10.53
N GLU A 240 18.94 3.29 -11.63
CA GLU A 240 17.52 3.00 -11.86
C GLU A 240 17.07 1.83 -10.98
N VAL A 241 17.87 0.77 -10.87
CA VAL A 241 17.56 -0.36 -9.96
C VAL A 241 17.48 0.11 -8.51
N LYS A 242 18.40 1.00 -8.09
CA LYS A 242 18.37 1.63 -6.77
C LYS A 242 17.11 2.46 -6.54
N LYS A 243 16.76 3.31 -7.49
CA LYS A 243 15.55 4.15 -7.42
C LYS A 243 14.28 3.30 -7.38
N ALA A 244 14.22 2.21 -8.16
CA ALA A 244 13.11 1.27 -8.13
C ALA A 244 13.00 0.59 -6.76
N TRP A 245 14.12 0.17 -6.16
CA TRP A 245 14.14 -0.38 -4.81
C TRP A 245 13.65 0.58 -3.74
N GLU A 246 14.11 1.84 -3.77
CA GLU A 246 13.67 2.87 -2.83
C GLU A 246 12.17 3.14 -2.96
N ARG A 247 11.66 3.33 -4.19
CA ARG A 247 10.22 3.52 -4.47
C ARG A 247 9.37 2.35 -3.97
N TYR A 248 9.85 1.12 -4.16
CA TYR A 248 9.17 -0.07 -3.69
C TYR A 248 9.16 -0.18 -2.16
N MET A 249 10.32 -0.01 -1.53
CA MET A 249 10.47 -0.19 -0.10
C MET A 249 9.82 0.92 0.72
N ASP A 250 9.66 2.13 0.17
CA ASP A 250 8.83 3.19 0.76
C ASP A 250 7.37 2.72 0.94
N VAL A 251 6.79 2.09 -0.09
CA VAL A 251 5.42 1.58 -0.02
C VAL A 251 5.33 0.38 0.92
N ILE A 252 6.27 -0.57 0.85
CA ILE A 252 6.27 -1.71 1.78
C ILE A 252 6.38 -1.24 3.23
N THR A 253 7.28 -0.30 3.51
CA THR A 253 7.52 0.20 4.85
C THR A 253 6.32 0.97 5.39
N THR A 254 5.70 1.83 4.58
CA THR A 254 4.44 2.50 4.96
C THR A 254 3.31 1.50 5.17
N SER A 255 3.20 0.48 4.31
CA SER A 255 2.17 -0.57 4.41
C SER A 255 2.33 -1.38 5.70
N VAL A 256 3.53 -1.88 5.97
CA VAL A 256 3.84 -2.60 7.21
C VAL A 256 3.60 -1.71 8.42
N LYS A 257 4.09 -0.45 8.41
CA LYS A 257 3.88 0.48 9.52
C LYS A 257 2.39 0.68 9.81
N GLN A 258 1.55 0.73 8.79
CA GLN A 258 0.12 0.93 9.00
C GLN A 258 -0.59 -0.35 9.46
N LEU A 259 -0.28 -1.49 8.85
CA LEU A 259 -1.05 -2.74 8.99
C LEU A 259 -0.58 -3.66 10.14
N TYR A 260 0.61 -3.42 10.68
CA TYR A 260 1.21 -4.21 11.77
C TYR A 260 0.69 -3.80 13.15
#